data_AF-A0A929CND9-F1
#
_entry.id   AF-A0A929CND9-F1
#
_cell.length_a   1.000
_cell.length_b   1.000
_cell.length_c   1.000
_cell.angle_alpha   90.00
_cell.angle_beta   90.00
_cell.angle_gamma   90.00
#
_symmetry.space_group_name_H-M   'P 1'
#
loop_
_entity.id
_entity.type
_entity.pdbx_description
1 polymer ?
#
loop_
_entity_poly.entity_id
_entity_poly.type
_entity_poly.pdbx_seq_one_letter_code
_entity_poly.pdbx_strand_id
1 'polypeptide(L)'
;MVWSEWIKWNAKHVTSLVREVKKTIKQSGKDVVLGVDAFPDHETAKLLIGQDWKLWAEEGLVDIICPMLYTNDTDLFKIFVQEAVKAADGKCLVYPGIACRSSHNT
;
A
#
# COMPACT_ATOMS: atom_id res chain seq x y z
N MET A 1 -14.60 20.07 9.72
CA MET A 1 -14.91 18.93 10.61
C MET A 1 -15.33 17.69 9.82
N VAL A 2 -16.28 17.79 8.86
CA VAL A 2 -16.73 16.64 8.03
C VAL A 2 -15.63 15.99 7.17
N TRP A 3 -14.67 16.76 6.64
CA TRP A 3 -13.59 16.23 5.79
C TRP A 3 -12.70 15.19 6.51
N SER A 4 -12.28 15.49 7.74
CA SER A 4 -11.44 14.57 8.52
C SER A 4 -12.19 13.30 8.95
N GLU A 5 -13.50 13.40 9.16
CA GLU A 5 -14.36 12.24 9.44
C GLU A 5 -14.52 11.37 8.19
N TRP A 6 -14.70 11.99 7.02
CA TRP A 6 -14.75 11.29 5.75
C TRP A 6 -13.45 10.53 5.46
N ILE A 7 -12.28 11.14 5.64
CA ILE A 7 -10.98 10.47 5.43
C ILE A 7 -10.87 9.23 6.33
N LYS A 8 -11.17 9.39 7.63
CA LYS A 8 -11.13 8.27 8.59
C LYS A 8 -12.13 7.18 8.21
N TRP A 9 -13.34 7.55 7.82
CA TRP A 9 -14.38 6.62 7.38
C TRP A 9 -13.93 5.85 6.14
N ASN A 10 -13.41 6.54 5.11
CA ASN A 10 -12.99 5.93 3.86
C ASN A 10 -11.84 4.93 4.10
N ALA A 11 -10.76 5.37 4.76
CA ALA A 11 -9.63 4.50 5.08
C ALA A 11 -10.03 3.29 5.93
N LYS A 12 -10.98 3.47 6.88
CA LYS A 12 -11.51 2.36 7.69
C LYS A 12 -12.25 1.32 6.82
N HIS A 13 -13.02 1.74 5.82
CA HIS A 13 -13.77 0.81 4.98
C HIS A 13 -12.85 0.02 4.05
N VAL A 14 -11.88 0.68 3.42
CA VAL A 14 -10.85 0.00 2.62
C VAL A 14 -10.07 -1.00 3.48
N THR A 15 -9.63 -0.58 4.67
CA THR A 15 -8.90 -1.47 5.61
C THR A 15 -9.77 -2.65 6.08
N SER A 16 -11.07 -2.45 6.29
CA SER A 16 -11.98 -3.54 6.66
C SER A 16 -12.09 -4.59 5.56
N LEU A 17 -12.10 -4.18 4.30
CA LEU A 17 -12.08 -5.11 3.16
C LEU A 17 -10.79 -5.94 3.16
N VAL A 18 -9.62 -5.31 3.31
CA VAL A 18 -8.33 -6.02 3.35
C VAL A 18 -8.30 -7.04 4.49
N ARG A 19 -8.81 -6.66 5.67
CA ARG A 19 -8.89 -7.55 6.84
C ARG A 19 -9.81 -8.76 6.59
N GLU A 20 -10.97 -8.57 5.97
CA GLU A 20 -11.84 -9.69 5.62
C GLU A 20 -11.22 -10.60 4.55
N VAL A 21 -10.50 -10.06 3.55
CA VAL A 21 -9.77 -10.88 2.57
C VAL A 21 -8.71 -11.75 3.26
N LYS A 22 -7.86 -11.17 4.14
CA LYS A 22 -6.86 -11.94 4.90
C LYS A 22 -7.49 -13.02 5.78
N LYS A 23 -8.62 -12.71 6.41
CA LYS A 23 -9.40 -13.66 7.20
C LYS A 23 -9.96 -14.79 6.34
N THR A 24 -10.52 -14.50 5.16
CA THR A 24 -10.99 -15.52 4.21
C THR A 24 -9.86 -16.43 3.75
N ILE A 25 -8.69 -15.86 3.43
CA ILE A 25 -7.49 -16.64 3.10
C ILE A 25 -7.13 -17.59 4.26
N LYS A 26 -7.04 -17.07 5.48
CA LYS A 26 -6.72 -17.88 6.67
C LYS A 26 -7.74 -19.00 6.90
N GLN A 27 -9.03 -18.72 6.74
CA GLN A 27 -10.10 -19.70 6.91
C GLN A 27 -10.12 -20.77 5.82
N SER A 28 -9.58 -20.48 4.64
CA SER A 28 -9.49 -21.46 3.55
C SER A 28 -8.51 -22.59 3.83
N GLY A 29 -7.58 -22.41 4.79
CA GLY A 29 -6.52 -23.37 5.11
C GLY A 29 -5.46 -23.52 4.01
N LYS A 30 -5.54 -22.74 2.93
CA LYS A 30 -4.56 -22.73 1.85
C LYS A 30 -3.45 -21.73 2.15
N ASP A 31 -2.25 -22.06 1.69
CA ASP A 31 -1.12 -21.14 1.67
C ASP A 31 -1.29 -20.18 0.48
N VAL A 32 -1.79 -18.97 0.75
CA VAL A 32 -2.04 -17.94 -0.26
C VAL A 32 -1.42 -16.64 0.22
N VAL A 33 -0.52 -16.10 -0.61
CA VAL A 33 0.11 -14.79 -0.41
C VAL A 33 -0.88 -13.70 -0.79
N LEU A 34 -1.07 -12.71 0.09
CA LEU A 34 -1.85 -11.51 -0.17
C LEU A 34 -0.92 -10.32 -0.44
N GLY A 35 -0.80 -9.94 -1.70
CA GLY A 35 -0.12 -8.72 -2.13
C GLY A 35 -1.11 -7.60 -2.45
N VAL A 36 -0.68 -6.34 -2.32
CA VAL A 36 -1.45 -5.16 -2.75
C VAL A 36 -0.61 -4.20 -3.58
N ASP A 37 -1.22 -3.65 -4.62
CA ASP A 37 -0.66 -2.53 -5.40
C ASP A 37 -1.16 -1.21 -4.80
N ALA A 38 -0.25 -0.31 -4.42
CA ALA A 38 -0.54 0.81 -3.54
C ALA A 38 0.04 2.14 -4.05
N PHE A 39 -0.60 3.24 -3.66
CA PHE A 39 -0.07 4.57 -3.93
C PHE A 39 1.28 4.78 -3.22
N PRO A 40 2.23 5.53 -3.85
CA PRO A 40 3.64 5.54 -3.46
C PRO A 40 3.92 5.90 -2.01
N ASP A 41 3.35 7.02 -1.56
CA ASP A 41 3.55 7.58 -0.24
C ASP A 41 2.41 7.13 0.69
N HIS A 42 2.73 6.53 1.85
CA HIS A 42 1.71 5.98 2.74
C HIS A 42 0.79 7.04 3.33
N GLU A 43 1.29 8.26 3.58
CA GLU A 43 0.48 9.33 4.16
C GLU A 43 -0.54 9.83 3.14
N THR A 44 -0.08 10.13 1.93
CA THR A 44 -0.92 10.57 0.82
C THR A 44 -1.89 9.48 0.38
N ALA A 45 -1.44 8.22 0.31
CA ALA A 45 -2.28 7.07 -0.02
C ALA A 45 -3.45 6.94 0.96
N LYS A 46 -3.18 7.10 2.26
CA LYS A 46 -4.22 7.10 3.30
C LYS A 46 -5.16 8.29 3.17
N LEU A 47 -4.64 9.50 2.99
CA LEU A 47 -5.42 10.73 3.01
C LEU A 47 -6.29 10.90 1.77
N LEU A 48 -5.76 10.61 0.58
CA LEU A 48 -6.43 10.90 -0.69
C LEU A 48 -7.19 9.70 -1.26
N ILE A 49 -6.70 8.49 -1.02
CA ILE A 49 -7.23 7.26 -1.64
C ILE A 49 -7.91 6.35 -0.60
N GLY A 50 -7.55 6.48 0.68
CA GLY A 50 -8.00 5.58 1.75
C GLY A 50 -7.15 4.31 1.89
N GLN A 51 -6.00 4.24 1.24
CA GLN A 51 -5.07 3.12 1.33
C GLN A 51 -4.11 3.32 2.50
N ASP A 52 -4.48 2.83 3.69
CA ASP A 52 -3.61 2.85 4.88
C ASP A 52 -2.65 1.66 4.89
N TRP A 53 -1.84 1.53 3.83
CA TRP A 53 -1.04 0.33 3.59
C TRP A 53 0.06 0.11 4.63
N LYS A 54 0.52 1.19 5.29
CA LYS A 54 1.43 1.09 6.44
C LYS A 54 0.75 0.34 7.60
N LEU A 55 -0.49 0.71 7.96
CA LEU A 55 -1.26 0.00 8.97
C LEU A 55 -1.50 -1.47 8.57
N TRP A 56 -1.74 -1.73 7.28
CA TRP A 56 -1.94 -3.10 6.80
C TRP A 56 -0.69 -3.96 6.97
N ALA A 57 0.50 -3.40 6.74
CA ALA A 57 1.77 -4.06 7.02
C ALA A 57 1.97 -4.27 8.54
N GLU A 58 1.76 -3.24 9.35
CA GLU A 58 1.90 -3.29 10.81
C GLU A 58 1.00 -4.36 11.46
N GLU A 59 -0.24 -4.50 10.97
CA GLU A 59 -1.21 -5.51 11.43
C GLU A 59 -0.98 -6.90 10.82
N GLY A 60 -0.04 -7.05 9.88
CA GLY A 60 0.21 -8.32 9.17
C GLY A 60 -0.95 -8.73 8.26
N LEU A 61 -1.72 -7.77 7.75
CA LEU A 61 -2.84 -8.03 6.85
C LEU A 61 -2.38 -8.40 5.45
N VAL A 62 -1.22 -7.91 5.02
CA VAL A 62 -0.64 -8.11 3.69
C VAL A 62 0.76 -8.68 3.82
N ASP A 63 1.10 -9.59 2.93
CA ASP A 63 2.40 -10.25 2.91
C ASP A 63 3.38 -9.48 2.01
N ILE A 64 2.85 -8.76 1.01
CA ILE A 64 3.61 -7.96 0.04
C ILE A 64 2.93 -6.61 -0.21
N ILE A 65 3.70 -5.52 -0.20
CA ILE A 65 3.29 -4.21 -0.72
C ILE A 65 4.06 -3.94 -2.02
N CYS A 66 3.32 -3.57 -3.06
CA CYS A 66 3.86 -3.12 -4.34
C CYS A 66 3.53 -1.63 -4.53
N PRO A 67 4.39 -0.70 -4.08
CA PRO A 67 4.11 0.72 -4.25
C PRO A 67 4.37 1.15 -5.72
N MET A 68 3.44 1.89 -6.32
CA MET A 68 3.49 2.36 -7.71
C MET A 68 4.51 3.50 -7.91
N LEU A 69 5.81 3.24 -7.69
CA LEU A 69 6.91 4.23 -7.73
C LEU A 69 7.28 4.67 -9.15
N TYR A 70 6.28 5.07 -9.93
CA TYR A 70 6.39 5.38 -11.34
C TYR A 70 6.99 6.77 -11.53
N THR A 71 8.31 6.80 -11.70
CA THR A 71 9.09 7.99 -12.02
C THR A 71 10.16 7.66 -13.07
N ASN A 72 10.53 8.66 -13.87
CA ASN A 72 11.64 8.57 -14.81
C ASN A 72 12.97 9.05 -14.21
N ASP A 73 12.95 9.54 -12.96
CA ASP A 73 14.12 10.00 -12.22
C ASP A 73 14.62 8.88 -11.29
N THR A 74 15.86 8.43 -11.50
CA THR A 74 16.46 7.32 -10.74
C THR A 74 16.79 7.70 -9.30
N ASP A 75 17.19 8.94 -9.05
CA ASP A 75 17.51 9.40 -7.69
C ASP A 75 16.23 9.52 -6.87
N LEU A 76 15.17 10.05 -7.49
CA LEU A 76 13.84 10.09 -6.86
C LEU A 76 13.29 8.68 -6.61
N PHE A 77 13.44 7.76 -7.57
CA PHE A 77 13.05 6.36 -7.40
C PHE A 77 13.73 5.73 -6.19
N LYS A 78 15.05 5.95 -6.04
CA LYS A 78 15.82 5.45 -4.90
C LYS A 78 15.28 5.97 -3.57
N ILE A 79 14.95 7.27 -3.49
CA ILE A 79 14.36 7.87 -2.28
C ILE A 79 13.02 7.21 -1.97
N PHE A 80 12.14 7.05 -2.95
CA PHE A 80 10.84 6.41 -2.74
C PHE A 80 10.96 4.96 -2.28
N VAL A 81 11.91 4.19 -2.83
CA VAL A 81 12.17 2.82 -2.36
C VAL A 81 12.61 2.82 -0.90
N GLN A 82 13.51 3.73 -0.51
CA GLN A 82 13.98 3.84 0.87
C GLN A 82 12.85 4.17 1.84
N GLU A 83 11.99 5.12 1.50
CA GLU A 83 10.82 5.46 2.34
C GLU A 83 9.80 4.34 2.38
N ALA A 84 9.55 3.63 1.27
CA ALA A 84 8.63 2.48 1.26
C ALA A 84 9.15 1.33 2.15
N VAL A 85 10.43 1.00 2.06
CA VAL A 85 11.08 -0.02 2.89
C VAL A 85 11.02 0.36 4.37
N LYS A 86 11.30 1.63 4.68
CA LYS A 86 11.23 2.17 6.05
C LYS A 86 9.80 2.13 6.60
N ALA A 87 8.81 2.50 5.79
CA ALA A 87 7.40 2.47 6.19
C ALA A 87 6.89 1.05 6.43
N ALA A 88 7.37 0.08 5.65
CA ALA A 88 7.04 -1.34 5.84
C ALA A 88 7.69 -1.95 7.09
N ASP A 89 8.81 -1.40 7.57
CA ASP A 89 9.51 -1.80 8.80
C ASP A 89 9.73 -3.32 8.95
N GLY A 90 10.01 -4.00 7.83
CA GLY A 90 10.19 -5.45 7.77
C GLY A 90 8.94 -6.28 8.10
N LYS A 91 7.75 -5.67 8.20
CA LYS A 91 6.49 -6.36 8.49
C LYS A 91 5.88 -7.07 7.28
N CYS A 92 6.25 -6.64 6.08
CA CYS A 92 5.90 -7.26 4.81
C CYS A 92 7.04 -7.09 3.81
N LEU A 93 6.99 -7.83 2.69
CA LEU A 93 7.91 -7.63 1.57
C LEU A 93 7.53 -6.38 0.79
N VAL A 94 8.52 -5.63 0.33
CA VAL A 94 8.32 -4.45 -0.53
C VAL A 94 8.83 -4.75 -1.92
N TYR A 95 7.94 -4.76 -2.91
CA TYR A 95 8.25 -4.96 -4.33
C TYR A 95 7.97 -3.66 -5.11
N PRO A 96 8.97 -2.78 -5.29
CA PRO A 96 8.78 -1.49 -5.95
C PRO A 96 8.23 -1.63 -7.38
N GLY A 97 7.13 -0.96 -7.67
CA GLY A 97 6.59 -0.85 -9.02
C GLY A 97 7.47 0.04 -9.89
N ILE A 98 7.98 -0.50 -11.00
CA ILE A 98 8.81 0.22 -11.98
C ILE A 98 7.97 0.48 -13.23
N ALA A 99 7.89 1.73 -13.66
CA ALA A 99 7.18 2.07 -14.90
C ALA A 99 8.02 1.68 -16.13
N CYS A 100 7.50 0.78 -16.97
CA CYS A 100 8.11 0.47 -18.26
C CYS A 100 7.71 1.47 -19.36
N ARG A 101 6.52 2.07 -19.23
CA ARG A 101 5.97 3.16 -20.05
C ARG A 101 5.09 4.03 -19.17
N SER A 102 5.20 5.35 -19.27
CA SER A 102 4.29 6.28 -18.57
C SER A 102 3.40 7.00 -19.58
N SER A 103 2.11 7.11 -19.27
CA SER A 103 1.16 7.98 -19.99
C SER A 103 1.10 9.40 -19.40
N HIS A 104 1.84 9.65 -18.32
CA HIS A 104 1.86 10.95 -17.63
C HIS A 104 2.85 11.96 -18.24
N ASN A 105 3.63 11.54 -19.25
CA ASN A 105 4.64 12.37 -19.93
C ASN A 105 4.50 12.34 -21.48
N THR A 106 3.29 12.14 -22.00
CA THR A 106 3.00 12.35 -23.44
C THR A 106 2.38 13.71 -23.68
#